data_AF-A0A8S2Y6M7-F1
#
_entry.id   AF-A0A8S2Y6M7-F1
#
_cell.length_a   1.000
_cell.length_b   1.000
_cell.length_c   1.000
_cell.angle_alpha   90.00
_cell.angle_beta   90.00
_cell.angle_gamma   90.00
#
_symmetry.space_group_name_H-M   'P 1'
#
loop_
_entity.id
_entity.type
_entity.pdbx_description
1 polymer ?
#
loop_
_entity_poly.entity_id
_entity_poly.type
_entity_poly.pdbx_seq_one_letter_code
_entity_poly.pdbx_strand_id
1 'polypeptide(L)' 'RHGRNWEGFGADPYLSGENAFYYVQGVQDQGVVATAKHYICNEQETNRFYDTPSNSKGYSANLDDKTIHEIYLWPFASSV' A
#
# COMPACT_ATOMS: atom_id res chain seq x y z
N ARG A 1 4.90 -16.02 2.02
CA ARG A 1 3.47 -15.85 1.64
C ARG A 1 3.03 -14.49 2.15
N HIS A 2 2.16 -13.78 1.44
CA HIS A 2 1.71 -12.44 1.83
C HIS A 2 0.74 -12.51 3.01
N GLY A 3 0.99 -11.73 4.06
CA GLY A 3 0.21 -11.78 5.31
C GLY A 3 -0.91 -10.76 5.42
N ARG A 4 -0.93 -9.75 4.55
CA ARG A 4 -1.81 -8.57 4.68
C ARG A 4 -2.57 -8.17 3.41
N ASN A 5 -2.53 -9.01 2.37
CA ASN A 5 -3.27 -8.72 1.12
C ASN A 5 -4.78 -8.57 1.35
N TRP A 6 -5.32 -9.25 2.35
CA TRP A 6 -6.73 -9.20 2.73
C TRP A 6 -7.17 -7.85 3.32
N GLU A 7 -6.24 -6.99 3.77
CA GLU A 7 -6.56 -5.64 4.24
C GLU A 7 -6.79 -4.67 3.08
N GLY A 8 -6.32 -5.01 1.87
CA GLY A 8 -6.50 -4.22 0.64
C GLY A 8 -7.68 -4.68 -0.21
N PHE A 9 -7.71 -4.22 -1.46
CA PHE A 9 -8.84 -4.44 -2.38
C PHE A 9 -8.54 -5.44 -3.50
N GLY A 10 -7.28 -5.76 -3.77
CA GLY A 10 -6.88 -6.71 -4.81
C GLY A 10 -5.47 -6.44 -5.33
N ALA A 11 -5.03 -7.25 -6.30
CA ALA A 11 -3.73 -7.08 -6.97
C ALA A 11 -3.82 -6.20 -8.23
N ASP A 12 -5.03 -5.95 -8.74
CA ASP A 12 -5.24 -5.09 -9.90
C ASP A 12 -5.18 -3.61 -9.50
N PRO A 13 -4.34 -2.78 -10.15
CA PRO A 13 -4.16 -1.38 -9.78
C PRO A 13 -5.39 -0.52 -10.03
N TYR A 14 -6.15 -0.80 -11.09
CA TYR A 14 -7.36 -0.05 -11.43
C TYR A 14 -8.47 -0.31 -10.40
N LEU A 15 -8.78 -1.58 -10.14
CA LEU A 15 -9.76 -1.99 -9.14
C LEU A 15 -9.39 -1.45 -7.75
N SER A 16 -8.11 -1.53 -7.38
CA SER A 16 -7.66 -1.02 -6.08
C SER A 16 -7.76 0.51 -6.00
N GLY A 17 -7.49 1.22 -7.10
CA GLY A 17 -7.63 2.68 -7.18
C GLY A 17 -9.07 3.16 -7.06
N GLU A 18 -10.01 2.53 -7.77
CA GLU A 18 -11.45 2.87 -7.67
C GLU A 18 -11.95 2.68 -6.23
N ASN A 19 -11.63 1.54 -5.60
CA ASN A 19 -12.01 1.30 -4.21
C ASN A 19 -11.37 2.28 -3.24
N ALA A 20 -10.10 2.65 -3.46
CA ALA A 20 -9.41 3.62 -2.61
C ALA A 20 -10.08 5.01 -2.70
N PHE A 21 -10.43 5.48 -3.89
CA PHE A 21 -11.15 6.74 -4.10
C PHE A 21 -12.48 6.78 -3.33
N TYR A 22 -13.36 5.80 -3.57
CA TYR A 22 -14.68 5.78 -2.91
C TYR A 22 -14.57 5.59 -1.39
N TYR A 23 -13.58 4.82 -0.92
CA TYR A 23 -13.35 4.66 0.51
C TYR A 23 -12.90 5.97 1.17
N VAL A 24 -11.90 6.65 0.59
CA VAL A 24 -11.42 7.95 1.09
C VAL A 24 -12.55 8.98 1.09
N GLN A 25 -13.31 9.07 -0.01
CA GLN A 25 -14.47 9.96 -0.10
C GLN A 25 -15.48 9.67 1.01
N GLY A 26 -15.90 8.41 1.16
CA GLY A 26 -16.89 8.03 2.17
C GLY A 26 -16.45 8.31 3.61
N VAL A 27 -15.18 8.09 3.93
CA VAL A 27 -14.63 8.41 5.27
C VAL A 27 -14.62 9.93 5.50
N GLN A 28 -14.16 10.70 4.51
CA GLN A 28 -14.06 12.16 4.64
C GLN A 28 -15.43 12.86 4.66
N ASP A 29 -16.43 12.31 3.98
CA ASP A 29 -17.82 12.80 4.04
C ASP A 29 -18.43 12.67 5.45
N GLN A 30 -17.89 11.77 6.30
CA GLN A 30 -18.27 11.67 7.71
C GLN A 30 -17.50 12.64 8.63
N GLY A 31 -16.71 13.56 8.05
CA GLY A 31 -15.89 14.52 8.81
C GLY A 31 -14.66 13.89 9.47
N VAL A 32 -14.22 12.72 9.00
CA VAL A 32 -13.05 11.99 9.53
C VAL A 32 -11.92 11.99 8.50
N VAL A 33 -10.68 12.20 8.94
CA VAL A 33 -9.50 12.14 8.05
C VAL A 33 -9.21 10.69 7.66
N ALA A 34 -9.20 10.41 6.36
CA ALA A 34 -8.76 9.12 5.83
C ALA A 34 -7.23 9.01 5.79
N THR A 35 -6.69 7.79 5.74
CA THR A 35 -5.23 7.57 5.62
C THR A 35 -4.94 6.44 4.65
N ALA A 36 -4.41 6.78 3.47
CA ALA A 36 -3.91 5.81 2.50
C ALA A 36 -2.62 5.15 3.01
N LYS A 37 -2.56 3.81 3.04
CA LYS A 37 -1.43 3.05 3.56
C LYS A 37 -1.30 1.66 2.89
N HIS A 38 -0.13 1.03 2.88
CA HIS A 38 1.17 1.55 3.34
C HIS A 38 1.92 2.09 2.13
N TYR A 39 2.32 3.34 2.17
CA TYR A 39 3.13 3.95 1.12
C TYR A 39 4.62 3.63 1.38
N ILE A 40 5.33 2.87 0.56
CA ILE A 40 4.85 2.00 -0.53
C ILE A 40 5.65 0.69 -0.56
N CYS A 41 5.17 -0.30 -1.31
CA CYS A 41 5.83 -1.59 -1.56
C CYS A 41 6.06 -2.45 -0.30
N ASN A 42 5.16 -2.35 0.70
CA ASN A 42 5.16 -3.25 1.84
C ASN A 42 4.40 -4.57 1.55
N GLU A 43 4.87 -5.33 0.55
CA GLU A 43 4.17 -6.51 0.01
C GLU A 43 4.38 -7.81 0.81
N GLN A 44 5.35 -7.87 1.72
CA GLN A 44 5.61 -9.05 2.54
C GLN A 44 5.80 -8.74 4.03
N GLU A 45 5.36 -9.67 4.88
CA GLU A 45 5.55 -9.57 6.34
C GLU A 45 6.96 -9.96 6.78
N THR A 46 7.57 -10.92 6.07
CA THR A 46 8.90 -11.41 6.39
C THR A 46 9.91 -10.27 6.27
N ASN A 47 10.62 -9.98 7.36
CA ASN A 47 11.62 -8.92 7.46
C ASN A 47 11.09 -7.50 7.22
N ARG A 48 9.79 -7.20 7.42
CA ARG A 48 9.28 -5.83 7.26
C ARG A 48 9.77 -4.83 8.30
N PHE A 49 10.20 -5.32 9.44
CA PHE A 49 10.69 -4.50 10.55
C PHE A 49 12.20 -4.59 10.68
N TYR A 50 12.76 -3.52 11.24
CA TYR A 50 14.06 -3.60 11.86
C TYR A 50 13.97 -4.49 13.11
N ASP A 51 14.81 -5.50 13.20
CA ASP A 51 14.91 -6.37 14.37
C ASP A 51 16.18 -6.01 15.13
N THR A 52 16.01 -5.33 16.27
CA THR A 52 17.09 -4.83 17.13
C THR A 52 17.99 -5.94 17.68
N PRO A 53 17.45 -7.03 18.27
CA PRO A 53 18.25 -8.18 18.71
C PRO A 53 19.15 -8.79 17.64
N SER A 54 18.70 -8.86 16.38
CA SER A 54 19.47 -9.46 15.29
C SER A 54 20.20 -8.45 14.41
N ASN A 55 20.07 -7.15 14.69
CA ASN A 55 20.55 -6.04 13.85
C ASN A 55 20.12 -6.18 12.37
N SER A 56 18.96 -6.81 12.14
CA SER A 56 18.42 -7.03 10.80
C SER A 56 17.64 -5.81 10.35
N LYS A 57 17.94 -5.31 9.15
CA LYS A 57 17.20 -4.20 8.54
C LYS A 57 15.88 -4.71 7.96
N GLY A 58 14.91 -3.80 7.89
CA GLY A 58 13.72 -4.01 7.06
C GLY A 58 14.14 -4.33 5.62
N TYR A 59 13.40 -5.19 4.93
CA TYR A 59 13.70 -5.53 3.55
C TYR A 59 13.60 -4.30 2.65
N SER A 60 14.32 -4.36 1.53
CA SER A 60 14.26 -3.37 0.48
C SER A 60 13.47 -3.95 -0.69
N ALA A 61 12.38 -3.27 -1.06
CA ALA A 61 11.67 -3.54 -2.30
C ALA A 61 12.35 -2.71 -3.41
N ASN A 62 12.94 -3.40 -4.40
CA ASN A 62 13.65 -2.76 -5.51
C ASN A 62 12.85 -2.94 -6.80
N LEU A 63 12.27 -1.86 -7.32
CA LEU A 63 11.41 -1.87 -8.49
C LEU A 63 11.90 -0.81 -9.49
N ASP A 64 11.65 -1.05 -10.77
CA ASP A 64 11.88 -0.05 -11.82
C ASP A 64 10.79 1.03 -11.82
N ASP A 65 11.10 2.15 -12.47
CA ASP A 65 10.24 3.33 -12.53
C ASP A 65 8.89 3.07 -13.22
N LYS A 66 8.87 2.23 -14.25
CA LYS A 66 7.62 1.90 -14.94
C LYS A 66 6.71 1.07 -14.03
N THR A 67 7.28 0.04 -13.40
CA THR A 67 6.52 -0.83 -12.49
C THR A 67 5.96 -0.06 -11.30
N ILE A 68 6.72 0.85 -10.69
CA ILE A 68 6.20 1.62 -9.56
C ILE A 68 5.04 2.53 -9.98
N HIS A 69 5.11 3.17 -11.16
CA HIS A 69 4.06 4.07 -11.65
C HIS A 69 2.81 3.34 -12.16
N GLU A 70 2.97 2.27 -12.92
CA GLU A 70 1.83 1.58 -13.55
C GLU A 70 1.10 0.62 -12.59
N ILE A 71 1.78 0.13 -11.55
CA ILE A 71 1.22 -0.88 -10.63
C ILE A 71 1.02 -0.31 -9.22
N TYR A 72 2.10 0.07 -8.54
CA TYR A 72 2.04 0.30 -7.09
C TYR A 72 1.54 1.70 -6.72
N LEU A 73 1.90 2.73 -7.50
CA LEU A 73 1.50 4.12 -7.24
C LEU A 73 0.09 4.43 -7.73
N TRP A 74 -0.43 3.67 -8.70
CA TRP A 74 -1.74 3.92 -9.30
C TRP A 74 -2.86 4.07 -8.25
N PRO A 75 -3.01 3.18 -7.26
CA PRO A 75 -4.08 3.32 -6.26
C PRO A 75 -3.88 4.53 -5.33
N PHE A 76 -2.62 4.92 -5.07
CA PHE A 76 -2.34 6.12 -4.29
C PHE A 76 -2.67 7.39 -5.05
N ALA A 77 -2.42 7.43 -6.37
CA ALA A 77 -2.83 8.56 -7.21
C ALA A 77 -4.35 8.74 -7.19
N SER A 78 -5.14 7.66 -7.17
CA SER A 78 -6.60 7.71 -7.00
C SER A 78 -7.06 8.14 -5.60
N SER A 79 -6.19 8.08 -4.59
CA SER A 79 -6.51 8.41 -3.19
C SER A 79 -6.25 9.87 -2.81
N VAL A 80 -5.67 10.66 -3.73
CA VAL A 80 -5.28 12.08 -3.55
C VAL A 80 -6.34 12.97 -4.18
#